data_AF-A0A6N9ABI4-F1
#
_entry.id   AF-A0A6N9ABI4-F1
#
_cell.length_a   1.000
_cell.length_b   1.000
_cell.length_c   1.000
_cell.angle_alpha   90.00
_cell.angle_beta   90.00
_cell.angle_gamma   90.00
#
_symmetry.space_group_name_H-M   'P 1'
#
loop_
_entity.id
_entity.type
_entity.pdbx_description
1 polymer ?
#
loop_
_entity_poly.entity_id
_entity_poly.type
_entity_poly.pdbx_seq_one_letter_code
_entity_poly.pdbx_strand_id
1 'polypeptide(L)'
;MNENDASTARGFDRDTAPDLSKDGWPEKFAKAPVRRGRPPKARPKVSTTIRLSQGVIDHFRAGGRGWQTRIDHALRDWIKQNDVA
;
A
#
# COMPACT_ATOMS: atom_id res chain seq x y z
N MET A 1 -19.83 24.53 -20.95
CA MET A 1 -18.43 24.75 -21.37
C MET A 1 -17.67 25.09 -20.11
N ASN A 2 -16.83 24.18 -19.63
CA ASN A 2 -15.97 24.39 -18.45
C ASN A 2 -14.63 24.88 -18.99
N GLU A 3 -14.29 26.13 -18.72
CA GLU A 3 -12.99 26.71 -19.03
C GLU A 3 -11.97 26.12 -18.07
N ASN A 4 -11.08 25.25 -18.58
CA ASN A 4 -9.87 24.90 -17.87
C ASN A 4 -8.97 26.15 -17.85
N ASP A 5 -9.07 26.94 -16.79
CA ASP A 5 -8.07 27.95 -16.47
C ASP A 5 -6.72 27.24 -16.33
N ALA A 6 -5.81 27.54 -17.25
CA ALA A 6 -4.47 26.99 -17.25
C ALA A 6 -3.82 27.26 -15.89
N SER A 7 -3.62 26.21 -15.08
CA SER A 7 -3.14 26.31 -13.70
C SER A 7 -1.67 26.78 -13.57
N THR A 8 -1.07 27.21 -14.68
CA THR A 8 0.30 27.64 -14.78
C THR A 8 0.32 29.11 -15.20
N ALA A 9 0.84 29.96 -14.33
CA ALA A 9 1.01 31.38 -14.60
C ALA A 9 1.82 31.57 -15.91
N ARG A 10 1.38 32.50 -16.77
CA ARG A 10 2.11 32.89 -17.97
C ARG A 10 3.46 33.47 -17.53
N GLY A 11 4.55 32.73 -17.73
CA GLY A 11 5.91 33.08 -17.29
C GLY A 11 6.55 32.16 -16.26
N PHE A 12 5.87 31.09 -15.83
CA PHE A 12 6.50 30.04 -15.02
C PHE A 12 7.48 29.22 -15.87
N ASP A 13 8.78 29.42 -15.66
CA ASP A 13 9.80 28.55 -16.23
C ASP A 13 9.81 27.22 -15.49
N ARG A 14 9.48 26.14 -16.21
CA ARG A 14 9.34 24.80 -15.65
C ARG A 14 10.69 24.18 -15.27
N ASP A 15 11.78 24.67 -15.86
CA ASP A 15 13.13 24.15 -15.65
C ASP A 15 13.89 24.93 -14.56
N THR A 16 13.39 26.11 -14.18
CA THR A 16 13.87 26.84 -13.00
C THR A 16 13.07 26.45 -11.76
N ALA A 17 13.62 25.54 -10.96
CA ALA A 17 13.04 25.20 -9.67
C ALA A 17 13.10 26.42 -8.72
N PRO A 18 11.99 26.77 -8.04
CA PRO A 18 12.01 27.85 -7.04
C PRO A 18 12.91 27.48 -5.87
N ASP A 19 13.61 28.48 -5.31
CA ASP A 19 14.44 28.30 -4.12
C ASP A 19 13.55 28.04 -2.89
N LEU A 20 13.39 26.76 -2.56
CA LEU A 20 12.55 26.29 -1.45
C LEU A 20 13.07 26.72 -0.07
N SER A 21 14.24 27.35 0.02
CA SER A 21 14.76 27.92 1.27
C SER A 21 14.25 29.33 1.57
N LYS A 22 13.58 30.00 0.61
CA LYS A 22 13.08 31.38 0.71
C LYS A 22 11.54 31.44 0.62
N ASP A 23 10.97 32.64 0.61
CA ASP A 23 9.56 32.91 0.24
C ASP A 23 8.48 32.14 1.03
N GLY A 24 8.69 31.96 2.33
CA GLY A 24 7.72 31.33 3.23
C GLY A 24 7.58 29.81 3.07
N TRP A 25 8.39 29.17 2.22
CA TRP A 25 8.50 27.71 2.14
C TRP A 25 8.99 27.06 3.45
N PRO A 26 9.97 27.63 4.19
CA PRO A 26 10.39 27.07 5.49
C PRO A 26 9.24 26.96 6.49
N GLU A 27 8.35 27.96 6.54
CA GLU A 27 7.20 27.97 7.45
C GLU A 27 6.14 26.94 7.04
N LYS A 28 5.97 26.69 5.73
CA LYS A 28 5.09 25.64 5.21
C LYS A 28 5.61 24.25 5.58
N PHE A 29 6.92 24.01 5.45
CA PHE A 29 7.52 22.75 5.86
C PHE A 29 7.50 22.55 7.37
N ALA A 30 7.71 23.61 8.16
CA ALA A 30 7.63 23.56 9.61
C ALA A 30 6.22 23.24 10.12
N LYS A 31 5.18 23.72 9.43
CA LYS A 31 3.76 23.46 9.76
C LYS A 31 3.24 22.14 9.20
N ALA A 32 3.93 21.53 8.24
CA ALA A 32 3.48 20.29 7.61
C ALA A 32 3.62 19.10 8.57
N PRO A 33 2.54 18.36 8.86
CA PRO A 33 2.64 17.16 9.68
C PRO A 33 3.43 16.10 8.92
N VAL A 34 4.59 15.71 9.47
CA VAL A 34 5.44 14.67 8.89
C VAL A 34 4.75 13.31 9.04
N ARG A 35 3.89 12.96 8.07
CA ARG A 35 3.30 11.62 7.95
C ARG A 35 4.31 10.71 7.25
N ARG A 36 5.16 10.05 8.04
CA ARG A 36 6.12 9.07 7.50
C ARG A 36 5.38 7.77 7.16
N GLY A 37 5.41 7.40 5.88
CA GLY A 37 5.02 6.06 5.40
C GLY A 37 3.54 5.87 5.06
N ARG A 38 3.25 4.68 4.52
CA ARG A 38 1.88 4.23 4.23
C ARG A 38 1.07 4.18 5.54
N PRO A 39 -0.19 4.62 5.54
CA PRO A 39 -1.06 4.49 6.70
C PRO A 39 -1.02 3.06 7.28
N PRO A 40 -0.83 2.89 8.59
CA PRO A 40 -0.76 1.57 9.21
C PRO A 40 -2.07 0.82 8.99
N LYS A 41 -1.97 -0.44 8.56
CA LYS A 41 -3.15 -1.32 8.48
C LYS A 41 -3.54 -1.74 9.90
N ALA A 42 -4.81 -1.59 10.26
CA ALA A 42 -5.31 -1.95 11.58
C ALA A 42 -5.11 -3.44 11.94
N ARG A 43 -5.12 -4.33 10.93
CA ARG A 43 -4.88 -5.77 11.09
C ARG A 43 -3.96 -6.27 9.95
N PRO A 44 -2.63 -6.18 10.11
CA PRO A 44 -1.70 -6.68 9.11
C PRO A 44 -1.70 -8.22 9.08
N LYS A 45 -1.31 -8.80 7.93
CA LYS A 45 -1.01 -10.24 7.86
C LYS A 45 0.25 -10.49 8.70
N VAL A 46 0.21 -11.48 9.58
CA VAL A 46 1.36 -11.88 10.38
C VAL A 46 2.17 -12.91 9.59
N SER A 47 3.47 -12.67 9.43
CA SER A 47 4.38 -13.64 8.84
C SER A 47 4.76 -14.67 9.90
N THR A 48 4.21 -15.88 9.78
CA THR A 48 4.48 -16.97 10.71
C THR A 48 5.05 -18.17 9.96
N THR A 49 6.04 -18.83 10.55
CA THR A 49 6.58 -20.10 10.03
C THR A 49 5.82 -21.26 10.65
N ILE A 50 4.99 -21.94 9.86
CA ILE A 50 4.30 -23.17 10.25
C ILE A 50 4.77 -24.34 9.39
N ARG A 51 4.82 -25.55 9.97
CA ARG A 51 5.09 -26.78 9.23
C ARG A 51 3.78 -27.32 8.67
N LEU A 52 3.76 -27.62 7.39
CA LEU A 52 2.64 -28.22 6.68
C LEU A 52 3.08 -29.55 6.06
N SER A 53 2.16 -30.49 5.93
CA SER A 53 2.42 -31.77 5.29
C SER A 53 2.87 -31.59 3.84
N GLN A 54 3.80 -32.43 3.37
CA GLN A 54 4.39 -32.34 2.04
C GLN A 54 3.33 -32.33 0.92
N GLY A 55 2.35 -33.24 0.99
CA GLY A 55 1.27 -33.32 -0.01
C GLY A 55 0.40 -32.06 -0.11
N VAL A 56 0.24 -31.32 1.00
CA VAL A 56 -0.49 -30.04 0.99
C VAL A 56 0.32 -28.99 0.22
N ILE A 57 1.61 -28.88 0.51
CA ILE A 57 2.50 -27.95 -0.18
C ILE A 57 2.55 -28.26 -1.68
N ASP A 58 2.69 -29.53 -2.05
CA ASP A 58 2.79 -29.96 -3.45
C ASP A 58 1.51 -29.65 -4.22
N HIS A 59 0.34 -29.94 -3.63
CA HIS A 59 -0.95 -29.60 -4.22
C HIS A 59 -1.09 -28.11 -4.53
N PHE A 60 -0.79 -27.24 -3.56
CA PHE A 60 -0.92 -25.80 -3.77
C PHE A 60 0.14 -25.23 -4.71
N ARG A 61 1.38 -25.75 -4.66
CA ARG A 61 2.48 -25.37 -5.56
C ARG A 61 2.24 -25.76 -7.01
N ALA A 62 1.60 -26.91 -7.26
CA ALA A 62 1.25 -27.35 -8.61
C ALA A 62 0.35 -26.32 -9.33
N GLY A 63 -0.49 -25.60 -8.60
CA GLY A 63 -1.30 -24.51 -9.16
C GLY A 63 -0.52 -23.23 -9.52
N GLY A 64 0.81 -23.20 -9.38
CA GLY A 64 1.67 -22.08 -9.79
C GLY A 64 1.64 -20.85 -8.87
N ARG A 65 1.87 -19.66 -9.46
CA ARG A 65 1.97 -18.39 -8.74
C ARG A 65 0.76 -18.13 -7.83
N GLY A 66 0.99 -17.55 -6.65
CA GLY A 66 -0.07 -17.24 -5.69
C GLY A 66 -0.50 -18.40 -4.79
N TRP A 67 0.21 -19.53 -4.79
CA TRP A 67 -0.11 -20.70 -3.96
C TRP A 67 -0.22 -20.39 -2.45
N GLN A 68 0.62 -19.48 -1.94
CA GLN A 68 0.55 -18.99 -0.55
C GLN A 68 -0.74 -18.22 -0.25
N THR A 69 -1.27 -17.48 -1.23
CA THR A 69 -2.55 -16.78 -1.07
C THR A 69 -3.73 -17.75 -1.13
N ARG A 70 -3.63 -18.79 -1.98
CA ARG A 70 -4.65 -19.85 -2.04
C ARG A 70 -4.75 -20.65 -0.75
N ILE A 71 -3.61 -21.02 -0.15
CA ILE A 71 -3.63 -21.74 1.13
C ILE A 71 -4.16 -20.85 2.27
N ASP A 72 -3.81 -19.56 2.31
CA ASP A 72 -4.40 -18.59 3.26
C ASP A 72 -5.93 -18.51 3.10
N HIS A 73 -6.44 -18.48 1.85
CA HIS A 73 -7.87 -18.48 1.59
C HIS A 73 -8.55 -19.78 2.05
N ALA A 74 -7.96 -20.93 1.73
CA ALA A 74 -8.48 -22.24 2.13
C ALA A 74 -8.57 -22.37 3.66
N LEU A 75 -7.55 -21.91 4.39
CA LEU A 75 -7.57 -21.90 5.86
C LEU A 75 -8.67 -20.98 6.41
N ARG A 76 -8.88 -19.81 5.80
CA ARG A 76 -9.94 -18.88 6.22
C ARG A 76 -11.34 -19.44 5.96
N ASP A 77 -11.52 -20.12 4.83
CA ASP A 77 -12.81 -20.75 4.53
C ASP A 77 -13.07 -21.95 5.42
N TRP A 78 -12.03 -22.74 5.74
CA TRP A 78 -12.12 -23.80 6.73
C TRP A 78 -12.54 -23.25 8.10
N ILE A 79 -11.95 -22.14 8.56
CA ILE A 79 -12.38 -21.47 9.80
C ILE A 79 -13.86 -21.07 9.70
N LYS A 80 -14.31 -20.37 8.65
CA LYS A 80 -15.73 -19.97 8.52
C LYS A 80 -16.71 -21.15 8.55
N GLN A 81 -16.31 -22.30 7.98
CA GLN A 81 -17.16 -23.48 7.91
C GLN A 81 -17.23 -24.25 9.23
N ASN A 82 -16.15 -24.22 10.03
CA ASN A 82 -16.04 -24.99 11.26
C ASN A 82 -16.26 -24.15 12.53
N ASP A 83 -16.16 -22.83 12.43
CA ASP A 83 -16.34 -21.86 13.52
C ASP A 83 -17.76 -21.27 13.53
N VAL A 84 -18.74 -22.06 13.07
CA VAL A 84 -20.16 -21.78 13.27
C VAL A 84 -20.51 -22.16 14.71
N ALA A 85 -20.20 -21.24 15.63
CA ALA A 85 -20.77 -21.20 16.98
C ALA A 85 -22.02 -20.31 16.99
#